data_AF-A0A7W1DMW0-F1
#
_entry.id   AF-A0A7W1DMW0-F1
#
_cell.length_a   1.000
_cell.length_b   1.000
_cell.length_c   1.000
_cell.angle_alpha   90.00
_cell.angle_beta   90.00
_cell.angle_gamma   90.00
#
_symmetry.space_group_name_H-M   'P 1'
#
loop_
_entity.id
_entity.type
_entity.pdbx_description
1 polymer ?
#
loop_
_entity_poly.entity_id
_entity_poly.type
_entity_poly.pdbx_seq_one_letter_code
_entity_poly.pdbx_strand_id
1 'polypeptide(L)'
;GRAGREGTAITLAEPREHRLLKSIERITKQKIEIATLPTVADLRAKRLELTRAAIHERLIAGDSDDVRVVVDSLAEEFDIVAIAAAAVKALHLATVGDSEERDLPAPAVPREEHFRGPAAGPRAPRQRPRDDGRPMTKIFIGAGRQAGIRPADLVGAITNEAGIQSRDLGAIEITDRFSLVEVPEEGVDAIVAAMKKATLRGQKVPVRRDRDA
;
A
#
# COMPACT_ATOMS: atom_id res chain seq x y z
N GLY A 1 5.58 21.76 26.90
CA GLY A 1 6.31 22.13 25.68
C GLY A 1 6.55 23.64 25.51
N ARG A 2 6.67 24.42 26.60
CA ARG A 2 7.25 25.78 26.72
C ARG A 2 7.67 25.96 28.19
N ALA A 3 8.57 26.90 28.50
CA ALA A 3 9.07 27.18 29.85
C ALA A 3 9.58 25.93 30.62
N GLY A 4 10.35 25.07 29.95
CA GLY A 4 10.96 23.88 30.58
C GLY A 4 10.02 22.73 30.92
N ARG A 5 8.71 22.84 30.63
CA ARG A 5 7.75 21.74 30.88
C ARG A 5 7.68 20.78 29.71
N GLU A 6 7.56 19.48 29.99
CA GLU A 6 7.31 18.44 28.99
C GLU A 6 6.02 18.73 28.19
N GLY A 7 5.94 18.22 26.97
CA GLY A 7 4.74 18.34 26.14
C GLY A 7 4.78 17.36 24.99
N THR A 8 3.63 16.79 24.69
CA THR A 8 3.46 15.81 23.62
C THR A 8 2.79 16.48 22.43
N ALA A 9 3.37 16.32 21.25
CA ALA A 9 2.77 16.74 19.99
C ALA A 9 2.27 15.51 19.23
N ILE A 10 1.00 15.50 18.86
CA ILE A 10 0.38 14.40 18.12
C ILE A 10 0.05 14.92 16.72
N THR A 11 0.50 14.19 15.70
CA THR A 11 0.20 14.49 14.29
C THR A 11 -0.61 13.33 13.71
N LEU A 12 -1.77 13.64 13.12
CA LEU A 12 -2.56 12.67 12.36
C LEU A 12 -2.05 12.67 10.92
N ALA A 13 -1.69 11.51 10.39
CA ALA A 13 -1.16 11.38 9.04
C ALA A 13 -1.69 10.11 8.36
N GLU A 14 -2.00 10.21 7.08
CA GLU A 14 -2.39 9.07 6.24
C GLU A 14 -1.15 8.31 5.74
N PRO A 15 -1.29 7.02 5.32
CA PRO A 15 -0.18 6.23 4.81
C PRO A 15 0.63 6.87 3.67
N ARG A 16 -0.02 7.69 2.83
CA ARG A 16 0.63 8.41 1.71
C ARG A 16 1.53 9.55 2.20
N GLU A 17 1.23 10.10 3.37
CA GLU A 17 1.93 11.24 3.98
C GLU A 17 3.16 10.81 4.79
N HIS A 18 3.37 9.50 4.98
CA HIS A 18 4.56 8.97 5.66
C HIS A 18 5.88 9.41 5.01
N ARG A 19 5.88 9.70 3.71
CA ARG A 19 7.06 10.26 3.02
C ARG A 19 7.39 11.68 3.50
N LEU A 20 6.36 12.50 3.73
CA LEU A 20 6.52 13.85 4.26
C LEU A 20 7.06 13.81 5.70
N LEU A 21 6.54 12.89 6.53
CA LEU A 21 7.05 12.68 7.88
C LEU A 21 8.55 12.34 7.87
N LYS A 22 8.99 11.42 7.01
CA LYS A 22 10.43 11.10 6.84
C LYS A 22 11.27 12.30 6.41
N SER A 23 10.72 13.17 5.56
CA SER A 23 11.38 14.42 5.17
C SER A 23 11.50 15.38 6.35
N ILE A 24 10.47 15.49 7.18
CA ILE A 24 10.48 16.30 8.41
C ILE A 24 11.52 15.75 9.38
N GLU A 25 11.53 14.44 9.67
CA GLU A 25 12.52 13.79 10.53
C GLU A 25 13.96 14.07 10.07
N ARG A 26 14.22 14.07 8.76
CA ARG A 26 15.55 14.37 8.21
C ARG A 26 15.98 15.82 8.47
N ILE A 27 15.04 16.76 8.42
CA ILE A 27 15.31 18.20 8.64
C ILE A 27 15.46 18.49 10.14
N THR A 28 14.54 17.98 10.96
CA THR A 28 14.51 18.21 12.41
C THR A 28 15.49 17.33 13.19
N LYS A 29 15.96 16.24 12.57
CA LYS A 29 16.79 15.18 13.18
C LYS A 29 16.15 14.51 14.40
N GLN A 30 14.83 14.62 14.54
CA GLN A 30 14.05 13.97 15.59
C GLN A 30 13.27 12.83 14.98
N LYS A 31 13.26 11.67 15.65
CA LYS A 31 12.43 10.53 15.24
C LYS A 31 10.99 10.79 15.69
N ILE A 32 10.05 10.54 14.80
CA ILE A 32 8.61 10.60 15.07
C ILE A 32 8.13 9.17 15.23
N GLU A 33 7.64 8.83 16.42
CA GLU A 33 7.09 7.51 16.68
C GLU A 33 5.73 7.35 16.00
N ILE A 34 5.60 6.31 15.18
CA ILE A 34 4.34 5.97 14.51
C ILE A 34 3.58 5.02 15.44
N ALA A 35 2.50 5.52 16.02
CA ALA A 35 1.57 4.74 16.82
C ALA A 35 0.35 4.32 15.98
N THR A 36 -0.25 3.18 16.31
CA THR A 36 -1.53 2.77 15.74
C THR A 36 -2.67 3.51 16.42
N LEU A 37 -3.76 3.73 15.67
CA LEU A 37 -4.98 4.25 16.27
C LEU A 37 -5.53 3.22 17.27
N PRO A 38 -5.97 3.67 18.47
CA PRO A 38 -6.62 2.80 19.43
C PRO A 38 -7.95 2.28 18.87
N THR A 39 -8.35 1.08 19.28
CA THR A 39 -9.63 0.50 18.88
C THR A 39 -10.80 1.13 19.65
N VAL A 40 -12.04 0.96 19.17
CA VAL A 40 -13.23 1.38 19.92
C VAL A 40 -13.31 0.64 21.26
N ALA A 41 -12.88 -0.62 21.33
CA ALA A 41 -12.80 -1.36 22.58
C ALA A 41 -11.83 -0.71 23.57
N ASP A 42 -10.67 -0.25 23.12
CA ASP A 42 -9.70 0.45 23.95
C ASP A 42 -10.25 1.79 24.45
N LEU A 43 -10.95 2.53 23.57
CA LEU A 43 -11.61 3.79 23.94
C LEU A 43 -12.69 3.55 25.00
N ARG A 44 -13.55 2.54 24.82
CA ARG A 44 -14.58 2.16 25.80
C ARG A 44 -13.97 1.80 27.14
N ALA A 45 -12.95 0.95 27.15
CA ALA A 45 -12.26 0.53 28.36
C ALA A 45 -11.66 1.74 29.09
N LYS A 46 -10.95 2.62 28.37
CA LYS A 46 -10.33 3.81 28.97
C LYS A 46 -11.37 4.80 29.49
N ARG A 47 -12.47 4.98 28.76
CA ARG A 47 -13.59 5.83 29.20
C ARG A 47 -14.24 5.28 30.47
N LEU A 48 -14.51 3.98 30.54
CA LEU A 48 -15.06 3.34 31.75
C LEU A 48 -14.10 3.47 32.95
N GLU A 49 -12.79 3.38 32.72
CA GLU A 49 -11.78 3.60 33.76
C GLU A 49 -11.84 5.04 34.31
N LEU A 50 -11.95 6.04 33.43
CA LEU A 50 -12.11 7.44 33.82
C LEU A 50 -13.44 7.68 34.57
N THR A 51 -14.54 7.10 34.08
CA THR A 51 -15.85 7.18 34.76
C THR A 51 -15.77 6.57 36.16
N ARG A 52 -15.14 5.41 36.32
CA ARG A 52 -14.92 4.79 37.63
C ARG A 52 -14.11 5.70 38.56
N ALA A 53 -13.01 6.29 38.06
CA ALA A 53 -12.18 7.20 38.86
C ALA A 53 -12.97 8.43 39.32
N ALA A 54 -13.78 9.03 38.44
CA ALA A 54 -14.61 10.18 38.76
C ALA A 54 -15.69 9.84 39.82
N ILE A 55 -16.32 8.67 39.71
CA ILE A 55 -17.28 8.20 40.73
C ILE A 55 -16.56 7.97 42.05
N HIS A 56 -15.40 7.33 42.04
CA HIS A 56 -14.62 7.06 43.25
C HIS A 56 -14.22 8.34 43.99
N GLU A 57 -13.77 9.36 43.28
CA GLU A 57 -13.45 10.67 43.87
C GLU A 57 -14.68 11.32 44.52
N ARG A 58 -15.83 11.29 43.84
CA ARG A 58 -17.10 11.83 44.37
C ARG A 58 -17.59 11.08 45.61
N LEU A 59 -17.46 9.75 45.62
CA LEU A 59 -17.81 8.93 46.79
C LEU A 59 -16.94 9.26 48.00
N ILE A 60 -15.66 9.56 47.80
CA ILE A 60 -14.76 10.00 48.88
C ILE A 60 -15.13 11.41 49.37
N ALA A 61 -15.50 12.31 48.45
CA ALA A 61 -15.92 13.66 48.81
C ALA A 61 -17.20 13.66 49.67
N GLY A 62 -18.07 12.66 49.51
CA GLY A 62 -19.24 12.43 50.37
C GLY A 62 -20.41 13.39 50.16
N ASP A 63 -20.36 14.22 49.13
CA ASP A 63 -21.40 15.20 48.80
C ASP A 63 -22.46 14.55 47.88
N SER A 64 -23.35 13.74 48.45
CA SER A 64 -24.37 12.99 47.69
C SER A 64 -25.72 12.89 48.43
N ASP A 65 -25.92 13.67 49.48
CA ASP A 65 -27.13 13.64 50.30
C ASP A 65 -28.36 14.17 49.56
N ASP A 66 -28.17 15.08 48.61
CA ASP A 66 -29.20 15.69 47.77
C ASP A 66 -29.86 14.68 46.81
N VAL A 67 -29.08 13.75 46.26
CA VAL A 67 -29.56 12.71 45.34
C VAL A 67 -30.01 11.44 46.04
N ARG A 68 -29.73 11.29 47.34
CA ARG A 68 -30.04 10.08 48.10
C ARG A 68 -31.53 9.76 48.14
N VAL A 69 -32.38 10.78 48.26
CA VAL A 69 -33.84 10.63 48.22
C VAL A 69 -34.33 9.98 46.92
N VAL A 70 -33.67 10.29 45.79
CA VAL A 70 -34.00 9.72 44.47
C VAL A 70 -33.56 8.26 44.39
N VAL A 71 -32.43 7.91 45.00
CA VAL A 71 -31.95 6.52 45.02
C VAL A 71 -32.83 5.66 45.91
N ASP A 72 -33.22 6.17 47.08
CA ASP A 72 -34.07 5.45 48.03
C ASP A 72 -35.45 5.15 47.43
N SER A 73 -36.06 6.10 46.70
CA SER A 73 -37.33 5.85 46.01
C SER A 73 -37.21 4.83 44.88
N LEU A 74 -36.12 4.87 44.10
CA LEU A 74 -35.87 3.87 43.06
C LEU A 74 -35.59 2.48 43.64
N ALA A 75 -35.00 2.41 44.83
CA ALA A 75 -34.67 1.16 45.50
C ALA A 75 -35.89 0.39 46.04
N GLU A 76 -37.06 1.04 46.12
CA GLU A 76 -38.33 0.37 46.42
C GLU A 76 -38.77 -0.55 45.26
N GLU A 77 -38.42 -0.20 44.02
CA GLU A 77 -38.86 -0.89 42.81
C GLU A 77 -37.75 -1.69 42.12
N PHE A 78 -36.50 -1.25 42.24
CA PHE A 78 -35.36 -1.81 41.52
C PHE A 78 -34.18 -2.14 42.44
N ASP A 79 -33.37 -3.12 42.02
CA ASP A 79 -32.15 -3.45 42.73
C ASP A 79 -31.12 -2.30 42.66
N ILE A 80 -30.36 -2.12 43.74
CA ILE A 80 -29.35 -1.06 43.89
C ILE A 80 -28.28 -1.19 42.80
N VAL A 81 -27.90 -2.41 42.40
CA VAL A 81 -26.92 -2.61 41.32
C VAL A 81 -27.49 -2.18 39.97
N ALA A 82 -28.77 -2.42 39.72
CA ALA A 82 -29.43 -2.00 38.49
C ALA A 82 -29.52 -0.46 38.40
N ILE A 83 -29.85 0.21 39.51
CA ILE A 83 -29.86 1.67 39.62
C ILE A 83 -28.47 2.24 39.39
N ALA A 84 -27.44 1.68 40.05
CA ALA A 84 -26.06 2.09 39.87
C ALA A 84 -25.60 1.89 38.42
N ALA A 85 -25.92 0.76 37.79
CA ALA A 85 -25.58 0.50 36.40
C ALA A 85 -26.24 1.52 35.44
N ALA A 86 -27.51 1.88 35.68
CA ALA A 86 -28.20 2.89 34.90
C ALA A 86 -27.57 4.29 35.08
N ALA A 87 -27.20 4.65 36.32
CA ALA A 87 -26.52 5.91 36.61
C ALA A 87 -25.13 5.99 35.96
N VAL A 88 -24.33 4.92 36.04
CA VAL A 88 -23.02 4.86 35.36
C VAL A 88 -23.20 4.98 33.84
N LYS A 89 -24.20 4.31 33.26
CA LYS A 89 -24.51 4.42 31.83
C LYS A 89 -24.92 5.84 31.45
N ALA A 90 -25.76 6.50 32.24
CA ALA A 90 -26.18 7.88 32.00
C ALA A 90 -24.99 8.86 32.05
N LEU A 91 -24.12 8.72 33.06
CA LEU A 91 -22.91 9.54 33.21
C LEU A 91 -21.93 9.30 32.05
N HIS A 92 -21.80 8.06 31.60
CA HIS A 92 -20.96 7.71 30.45
C HIS A 92 -21.50 8.33 29.16
N LEU A 93 -22.81 8.29 28.92
CA LEU A 93 -23.42 8.92 27.74
C LEU A 93 -23.29 10.45 27.77
N ALA A 94 -23.48 11.06 28.94
CA ALA A 94 -23.33 12.51 29.12
C ALA A 94 -21.91 13.03 28.84
N THR A 95 -20.89 12.20 29.05
CA THR A 95 -19.48 12.56 28.80
C THR A 95 -19.02 12.26 27.38
N VAL A 96 -19.64 11.32 26.68
CA VAL A 96 -19.23 10.87 25.35
C VAL A 96 -19.94 11.60 24.21
N GLY A 97 -21.13 12.15 24.46
CA GLY A 97 -22.00 12.68 23.40
C GLY A 97 -22.56 11.56 22.53
N ASP A 98 -23.74 11.76 21.93
CA ASP A 98 -24.51 10.73 21.20
C ASP A 98 -23.90 10.34 19.83
N SER A 99 -22.59 10.47 19.68
CA SER A 99 -21.89 10.04 18.48
C SER A 99 -21.77 8.53 18.54
N GLU A 100 -22.63 7.83 17.81
CA GLU A 100 -22.50 6.38 17.58
C GLU A 100 -21.03 6.08 17.32
N GLU A 101 -20.42 5.32 18.24
CA GLU A 101 -19.04 4.84 18.12
C GLU A 101 -18.98 3.86 16.95
N ARG A 102 -18.95 4.40 15.73
CA ARG A 102 -18.67 3.62 14.53
C ARG A 102 -17.22 3.22 14.62
N ASP A 103 -16.98 1.91 14.68
CA ASP A 103 -15.67 1.35 14.42
C ASP A 103 -15.15 1.98 13.13
N LEU A 104 -14.08 2.78 13.23
CA LEU A 104 -13.29 3.06 12.04
C LEU A 104 -12.84 1.68 11.55
N PRO A 105 -13.15 1.29 10.31
CA PRO A 105 -12.58 0.07 9.77
C PRO A 105 -11.08 0.19 9.96
N ALA A 106 -10.48 -0.81 10.65
CA ALA A 106 -9.05 -0.86 10.84
C ALA A 106 -8.42 -0.48 9.51
N PRO A 107 -7.55 0.56 9.46
CA PRO A 107 -7.01 1.04 8.21
C PRO A 107 -6.51 -0.21 7.51
N ALA A 108 -7.10 -0.52 6.35
CA ALA A 108 -6.69 -1.67 5.60
C ALA A 108 -5.19 -1.47 5.50
N VAL A 109 -4.41 -2.32 6.20
CA VAL A 109 -2.98 -2.42 5.95
C VAL A 109 -2.95 -2.41 4.45
N PRO A 110 -2.31 -1.40 3.81
CA PRO A 110 -2.22 -1.42 2.38
C PRO A 110 -1.74 -2.84 2.14
N ARG A 111 -2.59 -3.68 1.53
CA ARG A 111 -2.05 -4.80 0.79
C ARG A 111 -0.99 -4.06 0.03
N GLU A 112 0.25 -4.45 0.24
CA GLU A 112 1.24 -4.15 -0.75
C GLU A 112 0.57 -4.68 -2.02
N GLU A 113 -0.17 -3.79 -2.71
CA GLU A 113 -0.14 -3.70 -4.12
C GLU A 113 1.36 -3.71 -4.32
N HIS A 114 1.86 -4.92 -4.50
CA HIS A 114 2.95 -5.19 -5.35
C HIS A 114 2.64 -4.35 -6.59
N PHE A 115 3.02 -3.08 -6.52
CA PHE A 115 3.69 -2.42 -7.59
C PHE A 115 4.69 -3.48 -8.01
N ARG A 116 4.29 -4.33 -8.96
CA ARG A 116 5.19 -5.13 -9.77
C ARG A 116 5.97 -4.14 -10.62
N GLY A 117 6.66 -3.20 -9.98
CA GLY A 117 8.01 -2.88 -10.39
C GLY A 117 8.82 -4.16 -10.19
N PRO A 118 9.70 -4.50 -11.13
CA PRO A 118 10.35 -5.81 -11.13
C PRO A 118 11.09 -6.00 -9.81
N ALA A 119 10.70 -7.03 -9.08
CA ALA A 119 11.23 -7.39 -7.78
C ALA A 119 12.77 -7.46 -7.84
N ALA A 120 13.43 -6.61 -7.06
CA ALA A 120 14.81 -6.80 -6.68
C ALA A 120 14.87 -7.89 -5.60
N GLY A 121 14.54 -9.13 -5.97
CA GLY A 121 14.98 -10.30 -5.23
C GLY A 121 16.51 -10.44 -5.34
N PRO A 122 17.15 -11.28 -4.52
CA PRO A 122 18.53 -11.68 -4.75
C PRO A 122 18.63 -12.14 -6.21
N ARG A 123 19.43 -11.45 -7.01
CA ARG A 123 19.59 -11.75 -8.44
C ARG A 123 19.85 -13.26 -8.58
N ALA A 124 18.86 -14.01 -9.06
CA ALA A 124 19.12 -15.29 -9.68
C ALA A 124 20.20 -15.02 -10.74
N PRO A 125 21.22 -15.91 -10.87
CA PRO A 125 22.27 -15.70 -11.85
C PRO A 125 21.60 -15.47 -13.19
N ARG A 126 21.88 -14.34 -13.85
CA ARG A 126 21.48 -14.11 -15.23
C ARG A 126 21.90 -15.36 -15.99
N GLN A 127 20.94 -16.19 -16.38
CA GLN A 127 21.19 -17.28 -17.30
C GLN A 127 21.74 -16.61 -18.54
N ARG A 128 23.04 -16.81 -18.78
CA ARG A 128 23.63 -16.53 -20.08
C ARG A 128 22.76 -17.26 -21.09
N PRO A 129 22.37 -16.62 -22.22
CA PRO A 129 21.76 -17.35 -23.32
C PRO A 129 22.58 -18.60 -23.57
N ARG A 130 21.93 -19.78 -23.59
CA ARG A 130 22.61 -20.98 -24.05
C ARG A 130 22.97 -20.70 -25.51
N ASP A 131 24.25 -20.50 -25.76
CA ASP A 131 24.78 -20.52 -27.12
C ASP A 131 24.62 -21.96 -27.62
N ASP A 132 23.50 -22.21 -28.28
CA ASP A 132 23.10 -23.52 -28.79
C ASP A 132 23.59 -23.75 -30.23
N GLY A 133 24.47 -22.89 -30.73
CA GLY A 133 25.11 -23.01 -32.05
C GLY A 133 24.14 -22.89 -33.22
N ARG A 134 22.89 -22.47 -33.00
CA ARG A 134 21.93 -22.24 -34.08
C ARG A 134 22.29 -20.95 -34.81
N PRO A 135 22.22 -20.91 -36.16
CA PRO A 135 22.44 -19.68 -36.88
C PRO A 135 21.38 -18.66 -36.50
N MET A 136 21.83 -17.51 -36.01
CA MET A 136 20.98 -16.39 -35.61
C MET A 136 21.07 -15.29 -36.67
N THR A 137 19.96 -14.61 -36.92
CA THR A 137 19.94 -13.40 -37.75
C THR A 137 19.30 -12.25 -36.99
N LYS A 138 19.64 -11.02 -37.36
CA LYS A 138 19.09 -9.82 -36.75
C LYS A 138 17.85 -9.35 -37.49
N ILE A 139 16.83 -8.97 -36.74
CA ILE A 139 15.64 -8.28 -37.25
C ILE A 139 15.69 -6.83 -36.80
N PHE A 140 15.45 -5.91 -37.73
CA PHE A 140 15.27 -4.49 -37.47
C PHE A 140 13.80 -4.17 -37.18
N ILE A 141 13.57 -3.44 -36.09
CA ILE A 141 12.28 -2.93 -35.65
C ILE A 141 12.39 -1.41 -35.56
N GLY A 142 11.59 -0.68 -36.34
CA GLY A 142 11.60 0.79 -36.39
C GLY A 142 11.02 1.51 -35.18
N ALA A 143 11.19 0.97 -33.97
CA ALA A 143 10.82 1.59 -32.71
C ALA A 143 11.91 1.35 -31.68
N GLY A 144 12.36 2.42 -31.04
CA GLY A 144 13.42 2.41 -30.03
C GLY A 144 12.98 3.09 -28.73
N ARG A 145 13.95 3.56 -27.96
CA ARG A 145 13.74 4.17 -26.64
C ARG A 145 12.79 5.38 -26.66
N GLN A 146 12.82 6.19 -27.73
CA GLN A 146 11.94 7.36 -27.87
C GLN A 146 10.46 6.97 -28.00
N ALA A 147 10.16 5.80 -28.55
CA ALA A 147 8.81 5.22 -28.58
C ALA A 147 8.45 4.49 -27.26
N GLY A 148 9.31 4.58 -26.24
CA GLY A 148 9.11 3.94 -24.93
C GLY A 148 9.33 2.43 -24.94
N ILE A 149 9.91 1.86 -26.00
CA ILE A 149 10.13 0.42 -26.14
C ILE A 149 11.12 -0.09 -25.10
N ARG A 150 10.74 -1.16 -24.39
CA ARG A 150 11.60 -1.89 -23.46
C ARG A 150 11.89 -3.29 -24.00
N PRO A 151 12.96 -3.96 -23.53
CA PRO A 151 13.26 -5.33 -23.94
C PRO A 151 12.09 -6.29 -23.71
N ALA A 152 11.37 -6.14 -22.59
CA ALA A 152 10.19 -6.95 -22.28
C ALA A 152 9.05 -6.78 -23.29
N ASP A 153 8.89 -5.58 -23.87
CA ASP A 153 7.88 -5.30 -24.89
C ASP A 153 8.23 -6.03 -26.20
N LEU A 154 9.52 -6.05 -26.57
CA LEU A 154 10.02 -6.76 -27.75
C LEU A 154 9.89 -8.27 -27.60
N VAL A 155 10.35 -8.81 -26.46
CA VAL A 155 10.24 -10.24 -26.15
C VAL A 155 8.77 -10.66 -26.17
N GLY A 156 7.90 -9.94 -25.46
CA GLY A 156 6.48 -10.28 -25.37
C GLY A 156 5.76 -10.21 -26.72
N ALA A 157 6.04 -9.18 -27.54
CA ALA A 157 5.45 -9.07 -28.86
C ALA A 157 5.87 -10.23 -29.78
N ILE A 158 7.17 -10.58 -29.80
CA ILE A 158 7.69 -11.66 -30.64
C ILE A 158 7.17 -13.02 -30.16
N THR A 159 7.13 -13.27 -28.84
CA THR A 159 6.64 -14.56 -28.33
C THR A 159 5.15 -14.74 -28.57
N ASN A 160 4.37 -13.69 -28.41
CA ASN A 160 2.91 -13.76 -28.56
C ASN A 160 2.49 -13.86 -30.03
N GLU A 161 3.15 -13.13 -30.93
CA GLU A 161 2.73 -13.07 -32.33
C GLU A 161 3.40 -14.15 -33.19
N ALA A 162 4.68 -14.44 -32.96
CA ALA A 162 5.43 -15.42 -33.76
C ALA A 162 5.47 -16.83 -33.12
N GLY A 163 4.94 -17.00 -31.91
CA GLY A 163 4.88 -18.30 -31.22
C GLY A 163 6.24 -18.85 -30.79
N ILE A 164 7.28 -18.02 -30.75
CA ILE A 164 8.64 -18.40 -30.37
C ILE A 164 8.82 -18.24 -28.87
N GLN A 165 9.60 -19.12 -28.25
CA GLN A 165 9.87 -18.99 -26.81
C GLN A 165 10.95 -17.94 -26.57
N SER A 166 10.86 -17.22 -25.44
CA SER A 166 11.84 -16.18 -25.09
C SER A 166 13.28 -16.68 -24.98
N ARG A 167 13.46 -17.99 -24.75
CA ARG A 167 14.76 -18.66 -24.70
C ARG A 167 15.46 -18.79 -26.06
N ASP A 168 14.69 -18.71 -27.15
CA ASP A 168 15.20 -18.84 -28.52
C ASP A 168 15.55 -17.47 -29.11
N LEU A 169 15.35 -16.38 -28.35
CA LEU A 169 15.75 -15.02 -28.74
C LEU A 169 17.17 -14.74 -28.23
N GLY A 170 18.00 -14.17 -29.09
CA GLY A 170 19.38 -13.81 -28.80
C GLY A 170 19.52 -12.41 -28.20
N ALA A 171 20.59 -11.71 -28.55
CA ALA A 171 20.82 -10.35 -28.06
C ALA A 171 19.74 -9.37 -28.54
N ILE A 172 19.37 -8.45 -27.65
CA ILE A 172 18.43 -7.35 -27.93
C ILE A 172 19.17 -6.05 -27.75
N GLU A 173 19.27 -5.27 -28.83
CA GLU A 173 19.85 -3.95 -28.81
C GLU A 173 18.76 -2.91 -29.08
N ILE A 174 18.64 -1.93 -28.20
CA ILE A 174 17.63 -0.86 -28.32
C ILE A 174 18.38 0.46 -28.43
N THR A 175 18.33 1.07 -29.62
CA THR A 175 18.80 2.44 -29.83
C THR A 175 17.65 3.43 -29.61
N ASP A 176 17.91 4.73 -29.80
CA ASP A 176 16.88 5.73 -29.56
C ASP A 176 15.72 5.66 -30.56
N ARG A 177 16.01 5.31 -31.83
CA ARG A 177 15.03 5.29 -32.93
C ARG A 177 14.60 3.91 -33.38
N PHE A 178 15.43 2.88 -33.17
CA PHE A 178 15.16 1.52 -33.63
C PHE A 178 15.64 0.47 -32.63
N SER A 179 15.24 -0.78 -32.84
CA SER A 179 15.72 -1.92 -32.07
C SER A 179 16.16 -3.05 -33.00
N LEU A 180 17.19 -3.78 -32.59
CA LEU A 180 17.70 -4.99 -33.24
C LEU A 180 17.48 -6.17 -32.30
N VAL A 181 16.96 -7.27 -32.84
CA VAL A 181 16.73 -8.50 -32.08
C VAL A 181 17.29 -9.67 -32.87
N GLU A 182 18.14 -10.46 -32.23
CA GLU A 182 18.63 -11.72 -32.79
C GLU A 182 17.60 -12.84 -32.62
N VAL A 183 17.32 -13.54 -33.71
CA VAL A 183 16.34 -14.61 -33.79
C VAL A 183 16.90 -15.80 -34.60
N PRO A 184 16.40 -17.03 -34.42
CA PRO A 184 16.88 -18.19 -35.16
C PRO A 184 16.56 -18.07 -36.65
N GLU A 185 17.52 -18.37 -37.52
CA GLU A 185 17.41 -18.21 -38.98
C GLU A 185 16.22 -18.99 -39.58
N GLU A 186 15.92 -20.16 -39.02
CA GLU A 186 14.81 -21.02 -39.43
C GLU A 186 13.43 -20.35 -39.31
N GLY A 187 13.27 -19.41 -38.36
CA GLY A 187 11.98 -18.81 -38.03
C GLY A 187 11.77 -17.38 -38.53
N VAL A 188 12.78 -16.77 -39.16
CA VAL A 188 12.83 -15.31 -39.33
C VAL A 188 11.72 -14.78 -40.25
N ASP A 189 11.45 -15.48 -41.36
CA ASP A 189 10.39 -15.05 -42.29
C ASP A 189 9.01 -15.07 -41.63
N ALA A 190 8.75 -16.08 -40.80
CA ALA A 190 7.52 -16.19 -40.04
C ALA A 190 7.41 -15.04 -39.01
N ILE A 191 8.49 -14.74 -38.29
CA ILE A 191 8.52 -13.64 -37.31
C ILE A 191 8.29 -12.30 -38.01
N VAL A 192 8.95 -12.03 -39.13
CA VAL A 192 8.80 -10.76 -39.86
C VAL A 192 7.39 -10.62 -40.42
N ALA A 193 6.79 -11.69 -40.95
CA ALA A 193 5.42 -11.67 -41.45
C ALA A 193 4.39 -11.44 -40.33
N ALA A 194 4.59 -12.07 -39.17
CA ALA A 194 3.76 -11.95 -37.98
C ALA A 194 3.85 -10.52 -37.40
N MET A 195 5.07 -10.04 -37.18
CA MET A 195 5.34 -8.73 -36.59
C MET A 195 4.93 -7.54 -37.47
N LYS A 196 4.84 -7.72 -38.80
CA LYS A 196 4.27 -6.71 -39.71
C LYS A 196 2.77 -6.45 -39.46
N LYS A 197 2.05 -7.42 -38.89
CA LYS A 197 0.63 -7.30 -38.56
C LYS A 197 0.42 -6.87 -37.10
N ALA A 198 1.39 -7.19 -36.23
CA ALA A 198 1.35 -6.83 -34.82
C ALA A 198 1.49 -5.32 -34.56
N THR A 199 1.04 -4.93 -33.37
CA THR A 199 1.25 -3.59 -32.81
C THR A 199 2.16 -3.67 -31.60
N LEU A 200 3.20 -2.85 -31.55
CA LEU A 200 4.00 -2.67 -30.33
C LEU A 200 3.45 -1.45 -29.61
N ARG A 201 2.95 -1.65 -28.38
CA ARG A 201 2.32 -0.58 -27.58
C ARG A 201 1.24 0.21 -28.33
N GLY A 202 0.44 -0.49 -29.14
CA GLY A 202 -0.66 0.11 -29.91
C GLY A 202 -0.22 0.84 -31.19
N GLN A 203 1.07 0.85 -31.54
CA GLN A 203 1.58 1.45 -32.76
C GLN A 203 2.07 0.38 -33.74
N LYS A 204 1.79 0.55 -35.04
CA LYS A 204 2.35 -0.29 -36.10
C LYS A 204 3.78 0.15 -36.38
N VAL A 205 4.70 -0.80 -36.31
CA VAL A 205 6.14 -0.53 -36.45
C VAL A 205 6.66 -1.26 -37.69
N PRO A 206 7.50 -0.62 -38.53
CA PRO A 206 8.10 -1.32 -39.66
C PRO A 206 9.10 -2.35 -39.16
N VAL A 207 8.92 -3.60 -39.58
CA VAL A 207 9.81 -4.73 -39.26
C VAL A 207 10.39 -5.31 -40.54
N ARG A 208 11.71 -5.48 -40.56
CA ARG A 208 12.46 -6.03 -41.70
C ARG A 208 13.63 -6.87 -41.21
N ARG A 209 14.05 -7.85 -42.01
CA ARG A 209 15.34 -8.52 -41.81
C ARG A 209 16.44 -7.48 -41.89
N ASP A 210 17.34 -7.48 -40.93
CA ASP A 210 18.56 -6.69 -41.02
C ASP A 210 19.51 -7.46 -41.93
N ARG A 211 19.80 -6.90 -43.10
CA ARG A 211 20.86 -7.46 -43.95
C ARG A 211 22.15 -6.85 -43.43
N ASP A 212 22.93 -7.64 -42.71
CA ASP A 212 24.35 -7.36 -42.55
C ASP A 212 24.96 -7.24 -43.96
N ALA A 213 25.63 -6.12 -44.21
CA ALA A 213 26.47 -5.89 -45.38
C ALA A 213 27.86 -6.50 -45.16
#